data_AF-A0AAE9U3T5-F1
#
_entry.id   AF-A0AAE9U3T5-F1
#
_cell.length_a   1.000
_cell.length_b   1.000
_cell.length_c   1.000
_cell.angle_alpha   90.00
_cell.angle_beta   90.00
_cell.angle_gamma   90.00
#
_symmetry.space_group_name_H-M   'P 1'
#
loop_
_entity.id
_entity.type
_entity.pdbx_description
1 polymer ?
#
loop_
_entity_poly.entity_id
_entity_poly.type
_entity_poly.pdbx_seq_one_letter_code
_entity_poly.pdbx_strand_id
1 'polypeptide(L)'
;MNEEKLSKKIINHITYFGGSFNVFAVRDENGISTRFVDADEPIMDEILSKGKEPTEENLREFEELRRSYQKGIVSIQGTDYDKLPLALLLLKVEEQEKSTM
;
A
#
# COMPACT_ATOMS: atom_id res chain seq x y z
N MET A 1 -18.61 18.62 -1.73
CA MET A 1 -17.59 17.86 -0.99
C MET A 1 -16.27 18.10 -1.69
N ASN A 2 -15.27 18.69 -1.03
CA ASN A 2 -13.94 18.78 -1.62
C ASN A 2 -13.35 17.37 -1.67
N GLU A 3 -13.12 16.82 -2.86
CA GLU A 3 -12.37 15.59 -3.00
C GLU A 3 -11.00 15.77 -2.33
N GLU A 4 -10.68 14.88 -1.41
CA GLU A 4 -9.38 14.90 -0.75
C GLU A 4 -8.32 14.47 -1.76
N LYS A 5 -7.39 15.39 -2.07
CA LYS A 5 -6.26 15.15 -2.98
C LYS A 5 -5.56 13.83 -2.65
N LEU A 6 -5.21 13.07 -3.69
CA LEU A 6 -4.55 11.77 -3.53
C LEU A 6 -3.19 11.92 -2.82
N SER A 7 -2.48 13.02 -3.09
CA SER A 7 -1.26 13.41 -2.38
C SER A 7 -1.45 13.43 -0.85
N LYS A 8 -2.56 13.98 -0.34
CA LYS A 8 -2.84 14.01 1.11
C LYS A 8 -3.05 12.62 1.69
N LYS A 9 -3.74 11.74 0.97
CA LYS A 9 -3.92 10.34 1.39
C LYS A 9 -2.56 9.65 1.50
N ILE A 10 -1.72 9.76 0.48
CA ILE A 10 -0.38 9.15 0.48
C ILE A 10 0.47 9.68 1.64
N ILE A 11 0.45 10.99 1.91
CA ILE A 11 1.14 11.58 3.07
C ILE A 11 0.68 10.93 4.38
N ASN A 12 -0.63 10.75 4.58
CA ASN A 12 -1.14 10.07 5.77
C ASN A 12 -0.59 8.63 5.85
N HIS A 13 -0.61 7.87 4.76
CA HIS A 13 -0.04 6.51 4.75
C HIS A 13 1.48 6.52 5.06
N ILE A 14 2.24 7.48 4.54
CA ILE A 14 3.67 7.64 4.87
C ILE A 14 3.86 7.88 6.37
N THR A 15 2.99 8.66 7.02
CA THR A 15 3.10 8.88 8.47
C THR A 15 2.84 7.62 9.29
N TYR A 16 2.03 6.69 8.79
CA TYR A 16 1.73 5.42 9.48
C TYR A 16 2.76 4.33 9.19
N PHE A 17 3.15 4.17 7.93
CA PHE A 17 3.93 3.01 7.46
C PHE A 17 5.39 3.35 7.08
N GLY A 18 5.71 4.63 6.92
CA GLY A 18 7.01 5.09 6.43
C GLY A 18 7.09 5.21 4.91
N GLY A 19 7.93 6.11 4.41
CA GLY A 19 8.04 6.41 2.98
C GLY A 19 8.67 5.31 2.13
N SER A 20 9.42 4.39 2.75
CA SER A 20 10.05 3.24 2.10
C SER A 20 9.11 2.05 1.92
N PHE A 21 7.90 2.10 2.50
CA PHE A 21 6.91 1.04 2.40
C PHE A 21 6.46 0.87 0.95
N ASN A 22 6.51 -0.35 0.41
CA ASN A 22 6.17 -0.59 -0.98
C ASN A 22 4.68 -0.80 -1.15
N VAL A 23 4.15 -0.23 -2.22
CA VAL A 23 2.76 -0.42 -2.62
C VAL A 23 2.66 -0.71 -4.12
N PHE A 24 1.61 -1.42 -4.49
CA PHE A 24 1.15 -1.52 -5.86
C PHE A 24 0.27 -0.31 -6.14
N ALA A 25 0.71 0.61 -6.99
CA ALA A 25 -0.07 1.75 -7.43
C ALA A 25 -0.77 1.41 -8.75
N VAL A 26 -2.11 1.48 -8.76
CA VAL A 26 -2.90 1.22 -9.96
C VAL A 26 -2.83 2.42 -10.90
N ARG A 27 -2.71 2.15 -12.21
CA ARG A 27 -2.74 3.16 -13.27
C ARG A 27 -3.97 3.02 -14.15
N ASP A 28 -4.40 4.15 -14.69
CA ASP A 28 -5.33 4.25 -15.80
C ASP A 28 -4.78 5.20 -16.88
N GLU A 29 -5.58 5.48 -17.91
CA GLU A 29 -5.22 6.36 -19.02
C GLU A 29 -4.86 7.79 -18.60
N ASN A 30 -5.27 8.22 -17.40
CA ASN A 30 -5.03 9.55 -16.85
C ASN A 30 -3.88 9.59 -15.83
N GLY A 31 -3.23 8.45 -15.57
CA GLY A 31 -2.08 8.35 -14.66
C GLY A 31 -2.34 7.44 -13.46
N ILE A 32 -1.91 7.88 -12.27
CA ILE A 32 -2.06 7.08 -11.04
C ILE A 32 -3.47 7.23 -10.49
N SER A 33 -4.15 6.09 -10.37
CA SER A 33 -5.47 6.00 -9.77
C SER A 33 -5.39 6.02 -8.23
N THR A 34 -6.48 6.37 -7.57
CA THR A 34 -6.55 6.57 -6.11
C THR A 34 -6.42 5.29 -5.28
N ARG A 35 -6.12 4.15 -5.91
CA ARG A 35 -6.01 2.85 -5.24
C ARG A 35 -4.56 2.39 -5.26
N PHE A 36 -4.03 2.19 -4.07
CA PHE A 36 -2.77 1.49 -3.88
C PHE A 36 -2.93 0.43 -2.79
N VAL A 37 -2.22 -0.68 -2.95
CA VAL A 37 -2.29 -1.86 -2.09
C VAL A 37 -0.90 -2.15 -1.55
N ASP A 38 -0.80 -2.64 -0.32
CA ASP A 38 0.44 -3.19 0.21
C ASP A 38 1.08 -4.20 -0.77
N ALA A 39 2.36 -3.99 -1.09
CA ALA A 39 3.10 -4.83 -2.02
C ALA A 39 4.09 -5.77 -1.34
N ASP A 40 4.18 -5.73 -0.01
CA ASP A 40 5.07 -6.57 0.76
C ASP A 40 4.24 -7.74 1.33
N GLU A 41 4.60 -8.96 0.94
CA GLU A 41 3.89 -10.16 1.39
C GLU A 41 4.12 -10.34 2.88
N PRO A 42 3.06 -10.52 3.70
CA PRO A 42 3.21 -10.71 5.14
C PRO A 42 4.11 -11.90 5.44
N ILE A 43 5.11 -11.70 6.28
CA ILE A 43 5.98 -12.76 6.80
C ILE A 43 5.78 -12.91 8.31
N MET A 44 5.85 -14.15 8.81
CA MET A 44 5.58 -14.44 10.22
C MET A 44 6.49 -13.64 11.17
N ASP A 45 7.72 -13.37 10.74
CA ASP A 45 8.71 -12.60 11.49
C ASP A 45 8.29 -11.15 11.78
N GLU A 46 7.33 -10.59 11.04
CA GLU A 46 6.78 -9.25 11.32
C GLU A 46 5.91 -9.22 12.58
N ILE A 47 5.34 -10.36 12.95
CA ILE A 47 4.46 -10.53 14.12
C ILE A 47 5.22 -11.17 15.28
N LEU A 48 6.20 -12.03 14.97
CA LEU A 48 7.01 -12.67 16.00
C LEU A 48 7.97 -11.67 16.66
N SER A 49 7.99 -11.68 17.99
CA SER A 49 9.14 -11.15 18.69
C SER A 49 10.33 -12.08 18.44
N LYS A 50 11.46 -11.56 17.94
CA LYS A 50 12.68 -12.34 17.61
C LYS A 50 12.93 -13.50 18.57
N GLY A 51 12.96 -14.73 18.04
CA GLY A 51 13.34 -15.94 18.76
C GLY A 51 12.25 -16.60 19.60
N LYS A 52 10.98 -16.21 19.44
CA LYS A 52 9.84 -16.89 20.07
C LYS A 52 9.16 -17.85 19.11
N GLU A 53 8.65 -18.95 19.64
CA GLU A 53 7.71 -19.81 18.91
C GLU A 53 6.38 -19.05 18.70
N PRO A 54 5.68 -19.26 17.56
CA PRO A 54 4.40 -18.63 17.31
C PRO A 54 3.33 -19.06 18.32
N THR A 55 2.61 -18.09 18.90
CA THR A 55 1.40 -18.36 19.67
C THR A 55 0.20 -18.53 18.73
N GLU A 56 -0.90 -19.11 19.22
CA GLU A 56 -2.17 -19.17 18.47
C GLU A 56 -2.67 -17.77 18.06
N GLU A 57 -2.43 -16.75 18.90
CA GLU A 57 -2.76 -15.36 18.59
C GLU A 57 -1.93 -14.84 17.42
N ASN A 58 -0.61 -15.11 17.40
CA ASN A 58 0.24 -14.72 16.27
C ASN A 58 -0.18 -15.40 14.97
N LEU A 59 -0.59 -16.68 15.03
CA LEU A 59 -1.11 -17.39 13.86
C LEU A 59 -2.40 -16.74 13.34
N ARG A 60 -3.31 -16.34 14.24
CA ARG A 60 -4.54 -15.64 13.85
C ARG A 60 -4.26 -14.28 13.22
N GLU A 61 -3.41 -13.47 13.84
CA GLU A 61 -3.00 -12.17 13.31
C GLU A 61 -2.32 -12.32 11.93
N PHE A 62 -1.47 -13.32 11.77
CA PHE A 62 -0.83 -13.62 10.50
C PHE A 62 -1.82 -14.02 9.41
N GLU A 63 -2.80 -14.87 9.73
CA GLU A 63 -3.86 -15.20 8.80
C GLU A 63 -4.69 -13.97 8.38
N GLU A 64 -4.98 -13.07 9.31
CA GLU A 64 -5.69 -11.82 9.02
C GLU A 64 -4.90 -10.90 8.09
N LEU A 65 -3.59 -10.73 8.33
CA LEU A 65 -2.70 -9.99 7.43
C LEU A 65 -2.63 -10.63 6.05
N ARG A 66 -2.43 -11.95 5.97
CA ARG A 66 -2.41 -12.67 4.68
C ARG A 66 -3.72 -12.53 3.92
N ARG A 67 -4.87 -12.64 4.59
CA ARG A 67 -6.19 -12.44 3.95
C ARG A 67 -6.34 -11.01 3.43
N SER A 68 -5.86 -10.02 4.18
CA SER A 68 -5.93 -8.61 3.78
C SER A 68 -5.05 -8.33 2.56
N TYR A 69 -3.80 -8.82 2.58
CA TYR A 69 -2.89 -8.79 1.44
C TYR A 69 -3.53 -9.45 0.21
N GLN A 70 -4.01 -10.69 0.34
CA GLN A 70 -4.65 -11.41 -0.78
C GLN A 70 -5.87 -10.66 -1.35
N LYS A 71 -6.74 -10.12 -0.50
CA LYS A 71 -7.87 -9.28 -0.94
C LYS A 71 -7.40 -8.06 -1.71
N GLY A 72 -6.33 -7.43 -1.24
CA GLY A 72 -5.67 -6.33 -1.92
C GLY A 72 -5.20 -6.71 -3.32
N ILE A 73 -4.43 -7.80 -3.45
CA ILE A 73 -3.93 -8.29 -4.74
C ILE A 73 -5.07 -8.65 -5.69
N VAL A 74 -6.12 -9.32 -5.20
CA VAL A 74 -7.30 -9.64 -6.01
C VAL A 74 -8.00 -8.38 -6.49
N SER A 75 -8.05 -7.32 -5.67
CA SER A 75 -8.72 -6.07 -6.03
C SER A 75 -8.05 -5.29 -7.18
N ILE A 76 -6.77 -5.58 -7.47
CA ILE A 76 -5.98 -4.97 -8.55
C ILE A 76 -5.70 -5.97 -9.69
N GLN A 77 -6.26 -7.17 -9.62
CA GLN A 77 -6.07 -8.17 -10.67
C GLN A 77 -6.74 -7.68 -11.96
N GLY A 78 -5.97 -7.70 -13.06
CA GLY A 78 -6.44 -7.23 -14.37
C GLY A 78 -6.37 -5.72 -14.56
N THR A 79 -5.76 -4.97 -13.64
CA THR A 79 -5.40 -3.56 -13.83
C THR A 79 -3.91 -3.41 -14.13
N ASP A 80 -3.51 -2.33 -14.78
CA ASP A 80 -2.11 -1.95 -14.87
C ASP A 80 -1.65 -1.37 -13.53
N TYR A 81 -0.51 -1.80 -13.03
CA TYR A 81 0.04 -1.33 -11.77
C TYR A 81 1.56 -1.32 -11.80
N ASP A 82 2.19 -0.51 -10.94
CA ASP A 82 3.61 -0.66 -10.60
C ASP A 82 3.79 -0.91 -9.11
N LYS A 83 4.86 -1.61 -8.75
CA LYS A 83 5.38 -1.65 -7.39
C LYS A 83 6.33 -0.47 -7.17
N LEU A 84 6.07 0.36 -6.18
CA LEU A 84 6.98 1.43 -5.78
C LEU A 84 6.83 1.83 -4.30
N PRO A 85 7.85 2.47 -3.70
CA PRO A 85 7.74 3.05 -2.37
C PRO A 85 6.72 4.20 -2.31
N LEU A 86 6.03 4.35 -1.19
CA LEU A 86 5.07 5.45 -0.95
C LEU A 86 5.69 6.84 -1.20
N ALA A 87 6.96 7.05 -0.87
CA ALA A 87 7.63 8.33 -1.13
C ALA A 87 7.75 8.64 -2.64
N LEU A 88 8.04 7.63 -3.47
CA LEU A 88 8.09 7.82 -4.92
C LEU A 88 6.68 7.98 -5.50
N LEU A 89 5.68 7.34 -4.90
CA LEU A 89 4.28 7.47 -5.29
C LEU A 89 3.80 8.90 -5.06
N LEU A 90 4.14 9.49 -3.91
CA LEU A 90 3.82 10.88 -3.61
C LEU A 90 4.38 11.83 -4.66
N LEU A 91 5.66 11.70 -5.01
CA LEU A 91 6.31 12.55 -6.01
C LEU A 91 5.56 12.51 -7.35
N LYS A 92 5.24 11.30 -7.85
CA LYS A 92 4.52 11.10 -9.11
C LYS A 92 3.11 11.72 -9.07
N VAL A 93 2.39 11.55 -7.97
CA VAL A 93 1.04 12.11 -7.81
C VAL A 93 1.08 13.63 -7.72
N GLU A 94 2.04 14.21 -7.02
CA GLU A 94 2.19 15.67 -6.95
C GLU A 94 2.53 16.29 -8.32
N GLU A 95 3.36 15.64 -9.12
CA GLU A 95 3.67 16.06 -10.50
C GLU A 95 2.41 16.03 -11.39
N GLN A 96 1.60 14.97 -11.29
CA GLN A 96 0.35 14.83 -12.02
C GLN A 96 -0.68 15.89 -11.60
N GLU A 97 -0.87 16.10 -10.28
CA GLU A 97 -1.78 17.11 -9.75
C GLU A 97 -1.38 18.54 -10.15
N LYS A 98 -0.08 18.83 -10.29
CA LYS A 98 0.42 20.12 -10.81
C LYS A 98 0.21 20.28 -12.31
N SER A 99 0.26 19.20 -13.07
CA SER A 99 0.12 19.21 -14.55
C SER A 99 -1.33 19.28 -15.02
N THR A 100 -2.28 19.01 -14.11
CA THR A 100 -3.73 19.03 -14.37
C THR A 100 -4.37 20.35 -13.92
N MET A 101 -3.60 21.24 -13.30
CA MET A 101 -3.99 22.62 -12.94
C MET A 101 -3.60 23.61 -14.04
#